data_AF-A0A913ZIE9-F1
#
_entry.id   AF-A0A913ZIE9-F1
#
_cell.length_a   1.000
_cell.length_b   1.000
_cell.length_c   1.000
_cell.angle_alpha   90.00
_cell.angle_beta   90.00
_cell.angle_gamma   90.00
#
_symmetry.space_group_name_H-M   'P 1'
#
loop_
_entity.id
_entity.type
_entity.pdbx_description
1 polymer ?
#
loop_
_entity_poly.entity_id
_entity_poly.type
_entity_poly.pdbx_seq_one_letter_code
_entity_poly.pdbx_strand_id
1 'polypeptide(L)'
;MHKSYQSTLPCQSRILKARWDQKYYEEHLQKVRQAQPMVDTKAPTTYVHLHLKLKKLQLEEERLSVIERDNRILLEKMSEIMRTTGRVDHRNNYIHRSLNKEKRQRELLRVTRENQEILKRILAREPEYNHQQWQREWEENEAFMDNIARYPRNWWELEQEEQERMRAEAKERRRKEAEANGTSRSGRKSSRNERRRTKSREERRSPTDEQKEQETQGAGEETNQDKEETNQAEEETTKPEEQAQTQEAQQEEEPKMEQQAEEA
;
A
#
# COMPACT_ATOMS: atom_id res chain seq x y z
N MET A 1 32.90 98.34 -3.13
CA MET A 1 33.63 97.20 -3.73
C MET A 1 34.55 97.61 -4.89
N HIS A 2 34.10 98.29 -5.97
CA HIS A 2 34.98 98.55 -7.13
C HIS A 2 36.14 99.56 -6.92
N LYS A 3 36.11 100.35 -5.84
CA LYS A 3 37.11 101.40 -5.56
C LYS A 3 38.48 100.84 -5.16
N SER A 4 38.54 99.63 -4.58
CA SER A 4 39.77 98.93 -4.21
C SER A 4 40.33 98.03 -5.32
N TYR A 5 39.55 97.71 -6.35
CA TYR A 5 39.97 96.88 -7.47
C TYR A 5 41.04 97.64 -8.28
N GLN A 6 42.26 97.11 -8.40
CA GLN A 6 43.33 97.71 -9.21
C GLN A 6 43.47 96.92 -10.51
N SER A 7 43.27 97.59 -11.65
CA SER A 7 43.46 96.95 -12.95
C SER A 7 44.92 97.04 -13.36
N THR A 8 45.45 95.94 -13.90
CA THR A 8 46.84 95.85 -14.39
C THR A 8 47.04 96.53 -15.74
N LEU A 9 45.95 96.77 -16.47
CA LEU A 9 45.95 97.44 -17.78
C LEU A 9 45.12 98.74 -17.70
N PRO A 10 45.47 99.78 -18.48
CA PRO A 10 44.68 101.00 -18.53
C PRO A 10 43.26 100.67 -19.02
N CYS A 11 42.25 101.12 -18.29
CA CYS A 11 40.85 100.90 -18.63
C CYS A 11 40.02 102.18 -18.42
N GLN A 12 39.08 102.42 -19.33
CA GLN A 12 38.20 103.61 -19.28
C GLN A 12 37.17 103.52 -18.15
N SER A 13 36.65 102.32 -17.86
CA SER A 13 35.69 102.09 -16.78
C SER A 13 36.18 100.98 -15.84
N ARG A 14 36.60 101.40 -14.64
CA ARG A 14 37.11 100.52 -13.59
C ARG A 14 36.07 99.54 -13.06
N ILE A 15 34.80 99.95 -13.05
CA ILE A 15 33.66 99.12 -12.60
C ILE A 15 33.43 97.94 -13.55
N LEU A 16 33.38 98.24 -14.85
CA LEU A 16 33.15 97.20 -15.86
C LEU A 16 34.34 96.24 -15.90
N LYS A 17 35.56 96.78 -15.85
CA LYS A 17 36.78 95.96 -15.85
C LYS A 17 36.86 95.02 -14.64
N ALA A 18 36.49 95.50 -13.44
CA ALA A 18 36.38 94.65 -12.25
C ALA A 18 35.40 93.49 -12.43
N ARG A 19 34.22 93.74 -12.99
CA ARG A 19 33.20 92.70 -13.22
C ARG A 19 33.65 91.64 -14.22
N TRP A 20 34.29 92.07 -15.31
CA TRP A 20 34.80 91.14 -16.32
C TRP A 20 35.94 90.28 -15.78
N ASP A 21 36.88 90.88 -15.06
CA ASP A 21 38.00 90.14 -14.48
C ASP A 21 37.53 89.15 -13.40
N GLN A 22 36.53 89.53 -12.59
CA GLN A 22 35.86 88.63 -11.66
C GLN A 22 35.24 87.43 -12.40
N LYS A 23 34.50 87.68 -13.48
CA LYS A 23 33.86 86.64 -14.28
C LYS A 23 34.89 85.69 -14.93
N TYR A 24 35.94 86.25 -15.55
CA TYR A 24 37.00 85.43 -16.14
C TYR A 24 37.75 84.60 -15.10
N TYR A 25 37.96 85.15 -13.91
CA TYR A 25 38.55 84.42 -12.80
C TYR A 25 37.66 83.26 -12.34
N GLU A 26 36.35 83.49 -12.21
CA GLU A 26 35.37 82.46 -11.89
C GLU A 26 35.31 81.37 -12.97
N GLU A 27 35.27 81.74 -14.25
CA GLU A 27 35.32 80.80 -15.38
C GLU A 27 36.62 79.99 -15.41
N HIS A 28 37.76 80.61 -15.11
CA HIS A 28 39.05 79.93 -15.01
C HIS A 28 39.04 78.92 -13.86
N LEU A 29 38.58 79.32 -12.67
CA LEU A 29 38.46 78.41 -11.53
C LEU A 29 37.53 77.24 -11.83
N GLN A 30 36.44 77.48 -12.56
CA GLN A 30 35.51 76.44 -12.97
C GLN A 30 36.18 75.45 -13.92
N LYS A 31 36.95 75.93 -14.92
CA LYS A 31 37.71 75.07 -15.84
C LYS A 31 38.79 74.26 -15.12
N VAL A 32 39.51 74.86 -14.18
CA VAL A 32 40.51 74.16 -13.36
C VAL A 32 39.84 73.08 -12.50
N ARG A 33 38.70 73.39 -11.88
CA ARG A 33 37.96 72.43 -11.03
C ARG A 33 37.37 71.27 -11.84
N GLN A 34 36.92 71.53 -13.06
CA GLN A 34 36.28 70.52 -13.91
C GLN A 34 37.28 69.73 -14.77
N ALA A 35 38.54 70.16 -14.86
CA ALA A 35 39.58 69.48 -15.62
C ALA A 35 39.72 68.03 -15.14
N GLN A 36 39.44 67.09 -16.04
CA GLN A 36 39.58 65.67 -15.77
C GLN A 36 41.05 65.23 -15.92
N PRO A 37 41.53 64.31 -15.07
CA PRO A 37 42.85 63.73 -15.25
C PRO A 37 42.89 62.89 -16.54
N MET A 38 43.94 63.09 -17.35
CA MET A 38 44.13 62.37 -18.62
C MET A 38 44.57 60.92 -18.41
N VAL A 39 45.11 60.60 -17.24
CA VAL A 39 45.62 59.27 -16.87
C VAL A 39 44.85 58.77 -15.66
N ASP A 40 44.43 57.51 -15.71
CA ASP A 40 43.85 56.87 -14.54
C ASP A 40 44.91 56.68 -13.46
N THR A 41 44.72 57.36 -12.34
CA THR A 41 45.59 57.25 -11.16
C THR A 41 44.94 56.43 -10.04
N LYS A 42 43.84 55.71 -10.32
CA LYS A 42 43.18 54.86 -9.33
C LYS A 42 44.02 53.62 -9.05
N ALA A 43 43.91 53.14 -7.82
CA ALA A 43 44.51 51.87 -7.45
C ALA A 43 43.85 50.72 -8.24
N PRO A 44 44.62 49.70 -8.67
CA PRO A 44 44.07 48.53 -9.32
C PRO A 44 43.11 47.78 -8.39
N THR A 45 42.16 47.05 -8.98
CA THR A 45 41.17 46.27 -8.23
C THR A 45 41.84 45.17 -7.44
N THR A 46 41.62 45.14 -6.13
CA THR A 46 42.09 44.07 -5.26
C THR A 46 41.07 42.92 -5.27
N TYR A 47 41.55 41.69 -5.43
CA TYR A 47 40.67 40.51 -5.38
C TYR A 47 40.76 39.84 -4.00
N VAL A 48 39.59 39.59 -3.42
CA VAL A 48 39.45 39.04 -2.06
C VAL A 48 40.16 37.69 -1.90
N HIS A 49 40.15 36.84 -2.94
CA HIS A 49 40.76 35.51 -2.90
C HIS A 49 42.30 35.51 -2.85
N LEU A 50 42.97 36.64 -3.14
CA LEU A 50 44.42 36.76 -2.94
C LEU A 50 44.78 36.99 -1.47
N HIS A 51 43.89 37.65 -0.73
CA HIS A 51 44.10 37.95 0.69
C HIS A 51 43.45 36.92 1.61
N LEU A 52 42.41 36.22 1.14
CA LEU A 52 41.63 35.25 1.90
C LEU A 52 41.54 33.90 1.19
N LYS A 53 41.72 32.83 1.97
CA LYS A 53 41.52 31.46 1.50
C LYS A 53 40.04 31.09 1.54
N LEU A 54 39.27 31.55 0.57
CA LEU A 54 37.80 31.39 0.53
C LEU A 54 37.33 29.94 0.72
N LYS A 55 37.98 28.97 0.06
CA LYS A 55 37.64 27.53 0.22
C LYS A 55 37.85 27.02 1.65
N LYS A 56 38.86 27.53 2.34
CA LYS A 56 39.13 27.16 3.73
C LYS A 56 38.02 27.70 4.63
N LEU A 57 37.65 28.97 4.46
CA LEU A 57 36.56 29.60 5.22
C LEU A 57 35.23 28.87 4.99
N GLN A 58 34.93 28.51 3.73
CA GLN A 58 33.74 27.73 3.39
C GLN A 58 33.72 26.37 4.11
N LEU A 59 34.83 25.62 4.09
CA LEU A 59 34.90 24.33 4.78
C LEU A 59 34.76 24.46 6.30
N GLU A 60 35.29 25.54 6.89
CA GLU A 60 35.11 25.83 8.31
C GLU A 60 33.65 26.14 8.64
N GLU A 61 32.97 26.93 7.81
CA GLU A 61 31.54 27.23 7.93
C GLU A 61 30.66 25.99 7.78
N GLU A 62 30.92 25.14 6.78
CA GLU A 62 30.21 23.86 6.59
C GLU A 62 30.39 22.95 7.81
N ARG A 63 31.62 22.86 8.34
CA ARG A 63 31.91 22.08 9.55
C ARG A 63 31.15 22.62 10.77
N LEU A 64 31.15 23.94 10.98
CA LEU A 64 30.41 24.57 12.07
C LEU A 64 28.90 24.35 11.93
N SER A 65 28.36 24.45 10.72
CA SER A 65 26.95 24.20 10.43
C SER A 65 26.52 22.76 10.75
N VAL A 66 27.42 21.78 10.54
CA VAL A 66 27.18 20.38 10.96
C VAL A 66 27.16 20.27 12.47
N ILE A 67 28.17 20.84 13.15
CA ILE A 67 28.26 20.82 14.61
C ILE A 67 27.03 21.49 15.25
N GLU A 68 26.58 22.62 14.73
CA GLU A 68 25.40 23.34 15.25
C GLU A 68 24.11 22.54 15.07
N ARG A 69 23.93 21.90 13.90
CA ARG A 69 22.78 21.01 13.65
C ARG A 69 22.78 19.84 14.63
N ASP A 70 23.92 19.20 14.81
CA ASP A 70 24.05 18.05 15.70
C ASP A 70 23.83 18.44 17.16
N ASN A 71 24.38 19.59 17.58
CA ASN A 71 24.14 20.17 18.90
C ASN A 71 22.66 20.50 19.12
N ARG A 72 21.97 21.04 18.11
CA ARG A 72 20.52 21.30 18.19
C ARG A 72 19.73 20.02 18.40
N ILE A 73 20.01 18.97 17.60
CA ILE A 73 19.35 17.66 17.73
C ILE A 73 19.64 17.04 19.10
N LEU A 74 20.89 17.16 19.58
CA LEU A 74 21.28 16.67 20.89
C LEU A 74 20.50 17.38 21.99
N LEU A 75 20.45 18.71 21.96
CA LEU A 75 19.72 19.51 22.95
C LEU A 75 18.22 19.23 22.93
N GLU A 76 17.62 19.05 21.75
CA GLU A 76 16.23 18.64 21.59
C GLU A 76 15.97 17.29 22.27
N LYS A 77 16.81 16.28 21.99
CA LYS A 77 16.72 14.96 22.63
C LYS A 77 16.94 15.02 24.14
N MET A 78 17.91 15.82 24.60
CA MET A 78 18.15 16.01 26.04
C MET A 78 16.94 16.68 26.69
N SER A 79 16.37 17.72 26.07
CA SER A 79 15.14 18.37 26.53
C SER A 79 13.98 17.39 26.60
N GLU A 80 13.83 16.51 25.61
CA GLU A 80 12.79 15.49 25.57
C GLU A 80 12.96 14.48 26.71
N ILE A 81 14.19 14.02 26.96
CA ILE A 81 14.53 13.14 28.08
C ILE A 81 14.29 13.84 29.43
N MET A 82 14.63 15.12 29.56
CA MET A 82 14.41 15.88 30.79
C MET A 82 12.93 16.12 31.07
N ARG A 83 12.12 16.34 30.02
CA ARG A 83 10.68 16.55 30.13
C ARG A 83 9.92 15.24 30.40
N THR A 84 10.40 14.13 29.82
CA THR A 84 9.75 12.83 29.93
C THR A 84 10.28 12.06 31.13
N THR A 85 9.43 11.43 31.92
CA THR A 85 9.85 10.61 33.06
C THR A 85 10.45 9.27 32.61
N GLY A 86 11.63 9.30 31.96
CA GLY A 86 12.62 8.23 31.88
C GLY A 86 12.16 6.79 31.59
N ARG A 87 10.99 6.57 30.96
CA ARG A 87 10.49 5.23 30.70
C ARG A 87 11.18 4.69 29.45
N VAL A 88 12.20 3.87 29.66
CA VAL A 88 12.87 3.11 28.60
C VAL A 88 11.85 2.12 28.05
N ASP A 89 11.43 2.32 26.80
CA ASP A 89 10.72 1.25 26.09
C ASP A 89 11.72 0.14 25.74
N HIS A 90 11.23 -1.10 25.69
CA HIS A 90 11.96 -2.24 25.15
C HIS A 90 11.57 -2.51 23.69
N ARG A 91 10.83 -1.57 23.06
CA ARG A 91 10.19 -1.76 21.76
C ARG A 91 10.93 -0.92 20.73
N ASN A 92 11.92 -1.54 20.12
CA ASN A 92 12.62 -0.93 19.01
C ASN A 92 11.73 -0.94 17.75
N ASN A 93 11.11 0.21 17.41
CA ASN A 93 10.35 0.39 16.17
C ASN A 93 11.23 0.48 14.90
N TYR A 94 12.41 -0.13 14.91
CA TYR A 94 13.32 -0.15 13.77
C TYR A 94 12.77 -0.98 12.62
N ILE A 95 12.44 -0.30 11.52
CA ILE A 95 12.03 -0.96 10.27
C ILE A 95 13.29 -1.47 9.58
N HIS A 96 13.58 -2.77 9.73
CA HIS A 96 14.68 -3.43 9.04
C HIS A 96 14.63 -3.18 7.52
N ARG A 97 15.62 -2.45 7.01
CA ARG A 97 15.77 -2.17 5.58
C ARG A 97 16.63 -3.26 4.96
N SER A 98 16.02 -4.23 4.27
CA SER A 98 16.78 -5.19 3.48
C SER A 98 17.26 -4.53 2.18
N LEU A 99 18.55 -4.66 1.88
CA LEU A 99 19.15 -4.21 0.61
C LEU A 99 18.45 -4.84 -0.62
N ASN A 100 17.87 -6.04 -0.45
CA ASN A 100 17.21 -6.79 -1.52
C ASN A 100 15.70 -6.55 -1.62
N LYS A 101 15.13 -5.63 -0.81
CA LYS A 101 13.69 -5.38 -0.77
C LYS A 101 13.12 -5.04 -2.15
N GLU A 102 13.81 -4.16 -2.87
CA GLU A 102 13.38 -3.71 -4.19
C GLU A 102 13.44 -4.83 -5.23
N LYS A 103 14.52 -5.62 -5.23
CA LYS A 103 14.65 -6.79 -6.12
C LYS A 103 13.52 -7.80 -5.87
N ARG A 104 13.24 -8.12 -4.60
CA ARG A 104 12.15 -9.03 -4.21
C ARG A 104 10.78 -8.49 -4.67
N GLN A 105 10.54 -7.19 -4.54
CA GLN A 105 9.31 -6.56 -4.98
C GLN A 105 9.13 -6.62 -6.50
N ARG A 106 10.20 -6.40 -7.28
CA ARG A 106 10.17 -6.53 -8.74
C ARG A 106 9.90 -7.97 -9.19
N GLU A 107 10.58 -8.94 -8.57
CA GLU A 107 10.34 -10.37 -8.85
C GLU A 107 8.89 -10.76 -8.51
N LEU A 108 8.36 -10.32 -7.37
CA LEU A 108 6.96 -10.56 -7.00
C LEU A 108 5.99 -10.02 -8.04
N LEU A 109 6.21 -8.80 -8.53
CA LEU A 109 5.38 -8.23 -9.59
C LEU A 109 5.49 -9.00 -10.90
N ARG A 110 6.70 -9.47 -11.25
CA ARG A 110 6.94 -10.28 -12.45
C ARG A 110 6.16 -11.60 -12.39
N VAL A 111 6.36 -12.36 -11.31
CA VAL A 111 5.67 -13.63 -11.07
C VAL A 111 4.16 -13.44 -11.02
N THR A 112 3.67 -12.38 -10.37
CA THR A 112 2.23 -12.10 -10.32
C THR A 112 1.64 -11.84 -11.71
N ARG A 113 2.34 -11.09 -12.56
CA ARG A 113 1.91 -10.84 -13.94
C ARG A 113 1.90 -12.13 -14.76
N GLU A 114 2.97 -12.92 -14.68
CA GLU A 114 3.08 -14.21 -15.36
C GLU A 114 1.95 -15.15 -14.94
N ASN A 115 1.66 -15.25 -13.64
CA ASN A 115 0.56 -16.05 -13.10
C ASN A 115 -0.81 -15.57 -13.61
N GLN A 116 -1.03 -14.25 -13.70
CA GLN A 116 -2.26 -13.70 -14.26
C GLN A 116 -2.44 -14.05 -15.74
N GLU A 117 -1.36 -14.04 -16.53
CA GLU A 117 -1.41 -14.44 -17.94
C GLU A 117 -1.69 -15.93 -18.10
N ILE A 118 -1.07 -16.78 -17.28
CA ILE A 118 -1.34 -18.23 -17.25
C ILE A 118 -2.82 -18.46 -16.91
N LEU A 119 -3.33 -17.80 -15.87
CA LEU A 119 -4.74 -17.91 -15.49
C LEU A 119 -5.67 -17.51 -16.63
N LYS A 120 -5.38 -16.39 -17.32
CA LYS A 120 -6.16 -15.97 -18.51
C LYS A 120 -6.15 -17.04 -19.61
N ARG A 121 -5.01 -17.67 -19.88
CA ARG A 121 -4.91 -18.74 -20.89
C ARG A 121 -5.69 -19.98 -20.48
N ILE A 122 -5.63 -20.37 -19.22
CA ILE A 122 -6.40 -21.51 -18.68
C ILE A 122 -7.89 -21.24 -18.81
N LEU A 123 -8.35 -20.05 -18.40
CA LEU A 123 -9.77 -19.68 -18.45
C LEU A 123 -10.30 -19.50 -19.87
N ALA A 124 -9.44 -19.03 -20.80
CA ALA A 124 -9.82 -18.86 -22.19
C ALA A 124 -9.87 -20.19 -22.97
N ARG A 125 -9.21 -21.24 -22.47
CA ARG A 125 -9.21 -22.55 -23.13
C ARG A 125 -10.52 -23.26 -22.83
N GLU A 126 -11.30 -23.52 -23.87
CA GLU A 126 -12.49 -24.37 -23.76
C GLU A 126 -12.09 -25.81 -23.40
N PRO A 127 -12.90 -26.49 -22.57
CA PRO A 127 -12.68 -27.90 -22.28
C PRO A 127 -12.87 -28.74 -23.56
N GLU A 128 -11.87 -29.57 -23.88
CA GLU A 128 -11.93 -30.53 -25.01
C GLU A 128 -13.05 -31.56 -24.82
N TYR A 129 -13.33 -31.92 -23.56
CA TYR A 129 -14.31 -32.94 -23.22
C TYR A 129 -15.60 -32.31 -22.74
N ASN A 130 -16.65 -32.45 -23.54
CA ASN A 130 -18.00 -32.09 -23.11
C ASN A 130 -18.60 -33.25 -22.31
N HIS A 131 -18.49 -33.17 -20.98
CA HIS A 131 -19.04 -34.18 -20.06
C HIS A 131 -20.53 -34.46 -20.30
N GLN A 132 -21.31 -33.48 -20.79
CA GLN A 132 -22.73 -33.67 -21.11
C GLN A 132 -22.93 -34.46 -22.40
N GLN A 133 -22.02 -34.35 -23.36
CA GLN A 133 -22.04 -35.22 -24.56
C GLN A 133 -21.64 -36.63 -24.17
N TRP A 134 -20.56 -36.78 -23.39
CA TRP A 134 -20.13 -38.09 -22.91
C TRP A 134 -21.18 -38.81 -22.08
N GLN A 135 -21.91 -38.08 -21.23
CA GLN A 135 -23.01 -38.64 -20.46
C GLN A 135 -24.12 -39.16 -21.38
N ARG A 136 -24.49 -38.40 -22.41
CA ARG A 136 -25.50 -38.84 -23.40
C ARG A 136 -25.03 -40.05 -24.21
N GLU A 137 -23.79 -40.01 -24.72
CA GLU A 137 -23.20 -41.14 -25.44
C GLU A 137 -23.11 -42.39 -24.55
N TRP A 138 -22.82 -42.20 -23.25
CA TRP A 138 -22.80 -43.28 -22.29
C TRP A 138 -24.19 -43.88 -22.06
N GLU A 139 -25.22 -43.05 -21.89
CA GLU A 139 -26.61 -43.50 -21.74
C GLU A 139 -27.11 -44.23 -22.98
N GLU A 140 -26.81 -43.72 -24.18
CA GLU A 140 -27.12 -44.40 -25.44
C GLU A 140 -26.41 -45.76 -25.53
N ASN A 141 -25.11 -45.80 -25.21
CA ASN A 141 -24.34 -47.02 -25.21
C ASN A 141 -24.84 -48.02 -24.16
N GLU A 142 -25.25 -47.56 -22.98
CA GLU A 142 -25.87 -48.40 -21.95
C GLU A 142 -27.17 -49.02 -22.48
N ALA A 143 -28.02 -48.23 -23.12
CA ALA A 143 -29.24 -48.75 -23.76
C ALA A 143 -28.92 -49.75 -24.89
N PHE A 144 -27.90 -49.50 -25.72
CA PHE A 144 -27.44 -50.45 -26.73
C PHE A 144 -26.93 -51.75 -26.11
N MET A 145 -26.17 -51.67 -25.03
CA MET A 145 -25.66 -52.82 -24.30
C MET A 145 -26.79 -53.63 -23.68
N ASP A 146 -27.79 -52.99 -23.07
CA ASP A 146 -28.97 -53.66 -22.53
C ASP A 146 -29.79 -54.35 -23.63
N ASN A 147 -29.91 -53.73 -24.81
CA ASN A 147 -30.61 -54.31 -25.95
C ASN A 147 -29.89 -55.53 -26.57
N ILE A 148 -28.55 -55.54 -26.55
CA ILE A 148 -27.73 -56.64 -27.12
C ILE A 148 -27.49 -57.75 -26.10
N ALA A 149 -27.49 -57.41 -24.80
CA ALA A 149 -27.16 -58.35 -23.74
C ALA A 149 -28.19 -59.47 -23.64
N ARG A 150 -27.69 -60.71 -23.56
CA ARG A 150 -28.52 -61.90 -23.26
C ARG A 150 -29.19 -61.82 -21.88
N TYR A 151 -28.61 -61.02 -20.99
CA TYR A 151 -29.09 -60.78 -19.64
C TYR A 151 -28.92 -59.29 -19.33
N PRO A 152 -30.00 -58.48 -19.39
CA PRO A 152 -29.95 -57.03 -19.16
C PRO A 152 -29.47 -56.65 -17.76
N ARG A 153 -29.06 -55.39 -17.56
CA ARG A 153 -28.74 -54.86 -16.23
C ARG A 153 -29.90 -55.16 -15.26
N ASN A 154 -29.59 -55.68 -14.07
CA ASN A 154 -30.57 -56.02 -13.02
C ASN A 154 -31.52 -57.20 -13.33
N TRP A 155 -31.23 -58.04 -14.33
CA TRP A 155 -32.05 -59.23 -14.62
C TRP A 155 -32.21 -60.19 -13.42
N TRP A 156 -31.18 -60.32 -12.59
CA TRP A 156 -31.22 -61.15 -11.37
C TRP A 156 -32.11 -60.54 -10.27
N GLU A 157 -32.32 -59.23 -10.27
CA GLU A 157 -33.19 -58.55 -9.29
C GLU A 157 -34.66 -58.77 -9.64
N LEU A 158 -35.02 -58.62 -10.91
CA LEU A 158 -36.36 -58.96 -11.41
C LEU A 158 -36.72 -60.43 -11.13
N GLU A 159 -35.77 -61.34 -11.31
CA GLU A 159 -35.97 -62.76 -11.00
C GLU A 159 -36.15 -63.02 -9.49
N GLN A 160 -35.42 -62.32 -8.63
CA GLN A 160 -35.62 -62.40 -7.17
C GLN A 160 -36.98 -61.82 -6.76
N GLU A 161 -37.37 -60.66 -7.29
CA GLU A 161 -38.66 -60.03 -7.00
C GLU A 161 -39.84 -60.90 -7.47
N GLU A 162 -39.72 -61.54 -8.63
CA GLU A 162 -40.73 -62.47 -9.13
C GLU A 162 -40.82 -63.73 -8.26
N GLN A 163 -39.69 -64.28 -7.81
CA GLN A 163 -39.67 -65.38 -6.84
C GLN A 163 -40.27 -64.97 -5.50
N GLU A 164 -40.00 -63.75 -5.02
CA GLU A 164 -40.58 -63.23 -3.79
C GLU A 164 -42.09 -62.99 -3.91
N ARG A 165 -42.55 -62.44 -5.05
CA ARG A 165 -43.98 -62.33 -5.39
C ARG A 165 -44.66 -63.68 -5.42
N MET A 166 -44.09 -64.68 -6.10
CA MET A 166 -44.62 -66.04 -6.15
C MET A 166 -44.67 -66.69 -4.76
N ARG A 167 -43.66 -66.46 -3.91
CA ARG A 167 -43.66 -66.90 -2.50
C ARG A 167 -44.72 -66.17 -1.68
N ALA A 168 -44.95 -64.88 -1.92
CA ALA A 168 -45.98 -64.09 -1.24
C ALA A 168 -47.40 -64.52 -1.66
N GLU A 169 -47.65 -64.72 -2.95
CA GLU A 169 -48.90 -65.24 -3.49
C GLU A 169 -49.18 -66.68 -3.02
N ALA A 170 -48.16 -67.55 -2.94
CA ALA A 170 -48.31 -68.88 -2.38
C ALA A 170 -48.65 -68.85 -0.88
N LYS A 171 -48.07 -67.92 -0.12
CA LYS A 171 -48.45 -67.67 1.28
C LYS A 171 -49.88 -67.14 1.38
N GLU A 172 -50.31 -66.27 0.48
CA GLU A 172 -51.67 -65.72 0.44
C GLU A 172 -52.70 -66.78 0.05
N ARG A 173 -52.42 -67.62 -0.94
CA ARG A 173 -53.26 -68.78 -1.32
C ARG A 173 -53.40 -69.76 -0.16
N ARG A 174 -52.29 -70.09 0.52
CA ARG A 174 -52.33 -70.90 1.75
C ARG A 174 -53.15 -70.26 2.86
N ARG A 175 -53.11 -68.93 3.00
CA ARG A 175 -53.93 -68.18 3.96
C ARG A 175 -55.41 -68.25 3.58
N LYS A 176 -55.75 -68.06 2.31
CA LYS A 176 -57.13 -68.19 1.78
C LYS A 176 -57.67 -69.62 1.91
N GLU A 177 -56.84 -70.63 1.67
CA GLU A 177 -57.17 -72.05 1.91
C GLU A 177 -57.36 -72.36 3.41
N ALA A 178 -56.56 -71.76 4.29
CA ALA A 178 -56.71 -71.90 5.74
C ALA A 178 -57.98 -71.18 6.26
N GLU A 179 -58.34 -70.04 5.66
CA GLU A 179 -59.59 -69.30 5.93
C GLU A 179 -60.82 -70.06 5.37
N ALA A 180 -60.71 -70.72 4.22
CA ALA A 180 -61.77 -71.55 3.62
C ALA A 180 -61.98 -72.90 4.34
N ASN A 181 -60.91 -73.51 4.87
CA ASN A 181 -60.97 -74.75 5.65
C ASN A 181 -61.33 -74.53 7.14
N GLY A 182 -61.87 -73.36 7.49
CA GLY A 182 -62.48 -73.12 8.81
C GLY A 182 -61.59 -73.52 9.98
N THR A 183 -60.27 -73.30 9.89
CA THR A 183 -59.37 -73.58 11.02
C THR A 183 -59.07 -72.29 11.75
N SER A 184 -59.98 -71.93 12.66
CA SER A 184 -59.70 -70.95 13.70
C SER A 184 -58.60 -71.50 14.63
N ARG A 185 -57.34 -71.11 14.41
CA ARG A 185 -56.29 -71.28 15.41
C ARG A 185 -55.87 -69.92 15.96
N SER A 186 -56.51 -69.60 17.07
CA SER A 186 -56.05 -68.65 18.08
C SER A 186 -54.66 -69.08 18.61
N GLY A 187 -53.79 -68.08 18.84
CA GLY A 187 -52.54 -68.20 19.59
C GLY A 187 -51.36 -68.67 18.72
N ARG A 188 -50.18 -68.06 18.74
CA ARG A 188 -49.51 -67.31 19.81
C ARG A 188 -48.42 -66.47 19.16
N LYS A 189 -48.29 -65.20 19.56
CA LYS A 189 -47.04 -64.44 19.34
C LYS A 189 -45.90 -65.18 20.05
N SER A 190 -44.87 -65.56 19.31
CA SER A 190 -43.57 -65.94 19.86
C SER A 190 -42.52 -65.06 19.22
N SER A 191 -42.11 -64.06 19.99
CA SER A 191 -40.86 -63.34 19.81
C SER A 191 -39.71 -64.33 19.86
N ARG A 192 -38.93 -64.46 18.78
CA ARG A 192 -37.60 -65.05 18.87
C ARG A 192 -36.63 -64.44 17.87
N ASN A 193 -35.86 -63.50 18.41
CA ASN A 193 -34.50 -63.14 18.03
C ASN A 193 -34.25 -62.73 16.57
N GLU A 194 -34.50 -61.45 16.33
CA GLU A 194 -33.63 -60.57 15.55
C GLU A 194 -32.21 -60.61 16.14
N ARG A 195 -31.33 -61.49 15.64
CA ARG A 195 -29.87 -61.32 15.81
C ARG A 195 -29.10 -62.07 14.73
N ARG A 196 -28.46 -61.27 13.88
CA ARG A 196 -27.25 -61.56 13.09
C ARG A 196 -27.42 -62.40 11.81
N ARG A 197 -27.77 -61.68 10.73
CA ARG A 197 -27.06 -61.82 9.44
C ARG A 197 -26.69 -60.42 8.91
N THR A 198 -25.77 -59.76 9.61
CA THR A 198 -25.01 -58.63 9.07
C THR A 198 -23.53 -58.98 9.14
N LYS A 199 -23.09 -59.81 8.19
CA LYS A 199 -21.71 -59.91 7.65
C LYS A 199 -21.58 -61.13 6.75
N SER A 200 -21.81 -60.90 5.46
CA SER A 200 -21.17 -61.60 4.33
C SER A 200 -21.67 -60.96 3.03
N ARG A 201 -21.31 -59.69 2.83
CA ARG A 201 -21.16 -59.08 1.50
C ARG A 201 -20.31 -57.82 1.65
N GLU A 202 -19.07 -58.07 2.05
CA GLU A 202 -17.99 -57.09 1.89
C GLU A 202 -17.64 -57.07 0.39
N GLU A 203 -17.37 -55.87 -0.12
CA GLU A 203 -16.68 -55.63 -1.40
C GLU A 203 -17.43 -55.98 -2.71
N ARG A 204 -18.15 -54.97 -3.24
CA ARG A 204 -17.84 -54.37 -4.55
C ARG A 204 -18.40 -52.95 -4.57
N ARG A 205 -17.49 -51.98 -4.59
CA ARG A 205 -17.76 -50.54 -4.64
C ARG A 205 -18.12 -50.10 -6.06
N SER A 206 -18.98 -49.10 -6.15
CA SER A 206 -18.83 -47.95 -7.05
C SER A 206 -19.57 -46.77 -6.42
N PRO A 207 -18.89 -45.71 -5.95
CA PRO A 207 -19.53 -44.51 -5.44
C PRO A 207 -19.63 -43.44 -6.55
N THR A 208 -20.85 -43.13 -6.94
CA THR A 208 -21.20 -41.85 -7.59
C THR A 208 -22.26 -41.16 -6.72
N ASP A 209 -22.04 -39.86 -6.52
CA ASP A 209 -22.89 -38.86 -5.88
C ASP A 209 -23.06 -38.89 -4.35
N GLU A 210 -22.10 -38.28 -3.67
CA GLU A 210 -22.38 -37.43 -2.51
C GLU A 210 -21.95 -36.00 -2.86
N GLN A 211 -22.93 -35.14 -3.15
CA GLN A 211 -22.78 -33.71 -2.96
C GLN A 211 -23.22 -33.36 -1.54
N LYS A 212 -22.46 -32.42 -0.95
CA LYS A 212 -22.84 -31.47 0.10
C LYS A 212 -22.63 -31.94 1.54
N GLU A 213 -21.46 -31.57 2.09
CA GLU A 213 -21.29 -30.87 3.37
C GLU A 213 -19.80 -30.79 3.75
N GLN A 214 -19.13 -29.69 3.39
CA GLN A 214 -17.96 -29.17 4.12
C GLN A 214 -17.87 -27.64 3.93
N GLU A 215 -18.67 -26.89 4.69
CA GLU A 215 -18.13 -25.72 5.37
C GLU A 215 -17.55 -26.24 6.68
N THR A 216 -16.23 -26.19 6.82
CA THR A 216 -15.50 -25.69 8.00
C THR A 216 -14.04 -26.16 7.97
N GLN A 217 -13.16 -25.22 8.29
CA GLN A 217 -11.79 -25.40 8.79
C GLN A 217 -10.69 -25.70 7.76
N GLY A 218 -10.14 -24.60 7.23
CA GLY A 218 -8.71 -24.50 7.01
C GLY A 218 -7.93 -24.33 8.32
N ALA A 219 -6.60 -24.39 8.18
CA ALA A 219 -5.55 -24.57 9.19
C ALA A 219 -5.43 -26.04 9.65
N GLY A 220 -4.33 -26.77 9.46
CA GLY A 220 -2.95 -26.41 9.13
C GLY A 220 -2.05 -27.22 10.08
N GLU A 221 -1.08 -27.96 9.56
CA GLU A 221 -0.01 -28.52 10.39
C GLU A 221 1.31 -28.55 9.59
N GLU A 222 2.03 -27.44 9.69
CA GLU A 222 3.49 -27.49 9.77
C GLU A 222 3.83 -27.93 11.20
N THR A 223 4.52 -29.06 11.33
CA THR A 223 5.16 -29.47 12.57
C THR A 223 6.49 -28.74 12.72
N ASN A 224 6.65 -27.89 13.75
CA ASN A 224 7.32 -28.25 15.01
C ASN A 224 7.82 -27.04 15.82
N GLN A 225 7.49 -27.08 17.12
CA GLN A 225 8.28 -26.64 18.30
C GLN A 225 8.38 -25.11 18.50
N ASP A 226 7.96 -24.50 19.62
CA ASP A 226 7.83 -24.96 21.01
C ASP A 226 6.72 -24.21 21.78
N LYS A 227 6.23 -24.90 22.82
CA LYS A 227 5.39 -24.41 23.94
C LYS A 227 6.25 -23.49 24.83
N GLU A 228 5.77 -22.48 25.55
CA GLU A 228 4.80 -22.54 26.66
C GLU A 228 4.24 -21.14 27.00
N GLU A 229 2.93 -21.12 27.28
CA GLU A 229 2.20 -20.44 28.39
C GLU A 229 2.19 -18.90 28.48
N THR A 230 1.08 -18.24 28.10
CA THR A 230 -0.16 -17.92 28.88
C THR A 230 0.11 -16.98 30.06
N ASN A 231 -0.51 -15.79 30.19
CA ASN A 231 -1.94 -15.53 30.42
C ASN A 231 -2.16 -13.99 30.31
N GLN A 232 -3.11 -13.51 29.50
CA GLN A 232 -4.55 -13.24 29.77
C GLN A 232 -4.86 -11.83 30.29
N ALA A 233 -6.05 -11.37 29.83
CA ALA A 233 -6.86 -10.21 30.19
C ALA A 233 -6.42 -8.88 29.57
N GLU A 234 -7.05 -8.38 28.50
CA GLU A 234 -8.47 -7.99 28.24
C GLU A 234 -8.85 -6.58 28.72
N GLU A 235 -9.78 -6.01 27.94
CA GLU A 235 -10.47 -4.71 27.98
C GLU A 235 -9.69 -3.49 27.42
N GLU A 236 -9.93 -3.07 26.18
CA GLU A 236 -11.09 -2.39 25.57
C GLU A 236 -11.24 -0.89 25.88
N THR A 237 -11.66 -0.19 24.81
CA THR A 237 -12.26 1.16 24.74
C THR A 237 -11.36 2.38 24.44
N THR A 238 -11.31 2.67 23.13
CA THR A 238 -11.74 3.92 22.47
C THR A 238 -11.29 5.31 22.96
N LYS A 239 -10.50 5.97 22.08
CA LYS A 239 -10.42 7.41 21.70
C LYS A 239 -10.32 8.51 22.77
N PRO A 240 -9.39 9.47 22.58
CA PRO A 240 -9.59 10.86 23.00
C PRO A 240 -9.96 11.75 21.80
N GLU A 241 -11.03 12.53 21.95
CA GLU A 241 -11.29 13.76 21.20
C GLU A 241 -11.02 14.91 22.15
N GLU A 242 -10.01 15.73 21.89
CA GLU A 242 -9.99 17.09 22.42
C GLU A 242 -9.40 18.03 21.36
N GLN A 243 -10.26 18.94 20.94
CA GLN A 243 -10.04 19.92 19.89
C GLN A 243 -9.22 21.10 20.42
N ALA A 244 -8.49 21.68 19.48
CA ALA A 244 -7.63 22.84 19.65
C ALA A 244 -8.33 24.08 20.20
N GLN A 245 -7.66 24.78 21.13
CA GLN A 245 -7.78 26.22 21.31
C GLN A 245 -6.39 26.83 21.52
N THR A 246 -5.96 27.59 20.51
CA THR A 246 -4.93 28.64 20.48
C THR A 246 -4.85 28.99 18.98
N GLN A 247 -4.98 30.22 18.49
CA GLN A 247 -4.24 31.41 18.86
C GLN A 247 -5.01 32.68 18.43
N GLU A 248 -4.98 33.66 19.32
CA GLU A 248 -5.19 35.08 19.08
C GLU A 248 -3.77 35.69 19.06
N ALA A 249 -3.32 36.32 17.96
CA ALA A 249 -2.30 37.39 17.93
C ALA A 249 -1.88 37.77 16.48
N GLN A 250 -2.43 38.91 16.04
CA GLN A 250 -1.70 40.08 15.50
C GLN A 250 -0.81 39.90 14.24
N GLN A 251 -1.38 40.28 13.10
CA GLN A 251 -0.67 40.87 11.97
C GLN A 251 -0.70 42.39 12.12
N GLU A 252 0.45 43.01 12.36
CA GLU A 252 0.71 44.41 12.04
C GLU A 252 1.43 44.44 10.68
N GLU A 253 0.74 44.90 9.64
CA GLU A 253 1.36 45.38 8.41
C GLU A 253 0.96 46.85 8.21
N GLU A 254 1.95 47.71 8.02
CA GLU A 254 1.79 49.06 7.47
C GLU A 254 3.10 49.47 6.75
N PRO A 255 3.10 50.47 5.85
CA PRO A 255 2.93 50.27 4.42
C PRO A 255 4.14 50.74 3.57
N LYS A 256 4.26 50.27 2.32
CA LYS A 256 5.23 50.79 1.34
C LYS A 256 4.59 51.79 0.38
N MET A 257 5.20 52.97 0.34
CA MET A 257 4.89 54.10 -0.52
C MET A 257 5.05 53.81 -2.02
N GLU A 258 4.03 54.29 -2.71
CA GLU A 258 3.91 54.82 -4.07
C GLU A 258 5.14 55.59 -4.59
N GLN A 259 5.64 55.23 -5.77
CA GLN A 259 6.28 56.17 -6.70
C GLN A 259 5.82 55.89 -8.14
N GLN A 260 5.48 56.99 -8.78
CA GLN A 260 4.77 57.16 -10.04
C GLN A 260 5.61 56.73 -11.25
N ALA A 261 4.97 56.14 -12.25
CA ALA A 261 5.46 56.09 -13.62
C ALA A 261 4.52 56.95 -14.47
N GLU A 262 5.01 58.13 -14.82
CA GLU A 262 4.40 59.09 -15.73
C GLU A 262 5.32 59.12 -16.96
N GLU A 263 4.85 58.57 -18.09
CA GLU A 263 5.41 58.87 -19.42
C GLU A 263 4.30 58.67 -20.46
N ALA A 264 3.62 59.78 -20.74
CA ALA A 264 2.85 60.06 -21.95
C ALA A 264 3.11 61.53 -22.32
#